data_AF-K0IVV3-F1
#
_entry.id   AF-K0IVV3-F1
#
_cell.length_a   1.000
_cell.length_b   1.000
_cell.length_c   1.000
_cell.angle_alpha   90.00
_cell.angle_beta   90.00
_cell.angle_gamma   90.00
#
_symmetry.space_group_name_H-M   'P 1'
#
loop_
_entity.id
_entity.type
_entity.pdbx_description
1 polymer ?
#
loop_
_entity_poly.entity_id
_entity_poly.type
_entity_poly.pdbx_seq_one_letter_code
_entity_poly.pdbx_strand_id
1 'polypeptide(L)'
;TRSMEYLKFRELPAGQNAIVAILCYSGYNQEDSVIMNQSSIDRGLFRSIYYRSYTDMEKTTGIVPVEEFEKPHRDTTVRMKHGTYDKLEADGLVAPGIGINGEDIIIGKTAPLPPDSEELGQRTRTHTRRDVSTPLKSTENGIVDQVLISTNESGVKFVKVRIRSTRIPQIGDKFASRHGQKGTIGMTYRQEDMPFAANGITPDIIINPHAIPSRMTIGHLVECLLSKLATLIGNEGDATPFTDLTVESVSALLRGKGYQQRGLEVMYHGHTGRKLQAQVY
;
A
#
# COMPACT_ATOMS: atom_id res chain seq x y z
N THR A 1 10.05 -16.96 15.58
CA THR A 1 10.65 -17.05 16.94
C THR A 1 9.56 -17.49 17.89
N ARG A 2 9.89 -18.16 18.99
CA ARG A 2 8.88 -18.64 19.95
C ARG A 2 8.05 -17.50 20.55
N SER A 3 8.65 -16.32 20.74
CA SER A 3 7.94 -15.13 21.22
C SER A 3 6.80 -14.68 20.29
N MET A 4 6.89 -14.92 18.98
CA MET A 4 5.86 -14.52 18.02
C MET A 4 4.56 -15.33 18.16
N GLU A 5 4.61 -16.51 18.79
CA GLU A 5 3.41 -17.30 19.10
C GLU A 5 2.58 -16.60 20.18
N TYR A 6 3.23 -16.12 21.25
CA TYR A 6 2.56 -15.37 22.32
C TYR A 6 2.00 -14.03 21.85
N LEU A 7 2.69 -13.38 20.90
CA LEU A 7 2.23 -12.14 20.27
C LEU A 7 1.13 -12.36 19.22
N LYS A 8 0.80 -13.61 18.89
CA LYS A 8 -0.13 -13.98 17.82
C LYS A 8 0.22 -13.36 16.47
N PHE A 9 1.50 -13.07 16.22
CA PHE A 9 1.94 -12.44 14.97
C PHE A 9 1.66 -13.32 13.75
N ARG A 10 1.63 -14.64 13.94
CA ARG A 10 1.26 -15.60 12.89
C ARG A 10 -0.20 -15.45 12.44
N GLU A 11 -1.09 -15.03 13.35
CA GLU A 11 -2.51 -14.83 13.04
C GLU A 11 -2.73 -13.51 12.28
N LEU A 12 -1.93 -12.48 12.60
CA LEU A 12 -2.00 -11.15 11.97
C LEU A 12 -0.60 -10.70 11.51
N PRO A 13 -0.07 -11.28 10.41
CA PRO A 13 1.26 -10.95 9.91
C PRO A 13 1.29 -9.58 9.22
N ALA A 14 2.48 -8.97 9.13
CA ALA A 14 2.68 -7.62 8.59
C ALA A 14 3.52 -7.57 7.29
N GLY A 15 3.71 -8.71 6.60
CA GLY A 15 4.53 -8.77 5.39
C GLY A 15 4.30 -10.05 4.59
N GLN A 16 5.06 -10.22 3.50
CA GLN A 16 5.04 -11.42 2.68
C GLN A 16 6.46 -11.94 2.49
N ASN A 17 6.59 -13.25 2.30
CA ASN A 17 7.85 -13.88 1.94
C ASN A 17 8.17 -13.54 0.47
N ALA A 18 9.43 -13.24 0.20
CA ALA A 18 9.92 -12.93 -1.15
C ALA A 18 11.22 -13.69 -1.42
N ILE A 19 11.45 -14.07 -2.67
CA ILE A 19 12.73 -14.63 -3.11
C ILE A 19 13.70 -13.49 -3.37
N VAL A 20 14.76 -13.41 -2.58
CA VAL A 20 15.76 -12.35 -2.66
C VAL A 20 17.05 -12.89 -3.26
N ALA A 21 17.61 -12.18 -4.23
CA ALA A 21 18.96 -12.43 -4.74
C ALA A 21 19.91 -11.28 -4.34
N ILE A 22 21.11 -11.61 -3.90
CA ILE A 22 22.15 -10.63 -3.56
C ILE A 22 23.13 -10.52 -4.72
N LEU A 23 22.92 -9.53 -5.60
CA LEU A 23 23.63 -9.39 -6.87
C LEU A 23 23.69 -7.91 -7.30
N CYS A 24 24.85 -7.45 -7.77
CA CYS A 24 24.92 -6.20 -8.54
C CYS A 24 24.33 -6.43 -9.94
N TYR A 25 23.21 -5.80 -10.26
CA TYR A 25 22.53 -5.99 -11.54
C TYR A 25 22.07 -4.66 -12.12
N SER A 26 22.43 -4.35 -13.37
CA SER A 26 22.02 -3.16 -14.14
C SER A 26 22.28 -1.77 -13.52
N GLY A 27 22.84 -1.68 -12.31
CA GLY A 27 23.10 -0.42 -11.59
C GLY A 27 21.92 0.13 -10.78
N TYR A 28 20.68 -0.26 -11.11
CA TYR A 28 19.45 0.25 -10.47
C TYR A 28 19.16 -0.29 -9.06
N ASN A 29 20.13 -0.97 -8.44
CA ASN A 29 20.08 -1.36 -7.04
C ASN A 29 21.20 -0.72 -6.19
N GLN A 30 21.88 0.31 -6.70
CA GLN A 30 22.86 1.07 -5.91
C GLN A 30 22.19 1.97 -4.86
N GLU A 31 22.94 2.41 -3.83
CA GLU A 31 22.48 3.41 -2.84
C GLU A 31 21.08 3.16 -2.25
N ASP A 32 20.91 2.00 -1.59
CA ASP A 32 19.63 1.61 -0.96
C ASP A 32 18.43 1.49 -1.90
N SER A 33 18.67 1.38 -3.21
CA SER A 33 17.63 0.95 -4.14
C SER A 33 17.59 -0.56 -4.30
N VAL A 34 16.39 -1.08 -4.62
CA VAL A 34 16.18 -2.49 -4.95
C VAL A 34 15.57 -2.61 -6.33
N ILE A 35 15.89 -3.70 -7.01
CA ILE A 35 15.22 -4.09 -8.25
C ILE A 35 14.12 -5.07 -7.88
N MET A 36 12.90 -4.87 -8.39
CA MET A 36 11.75 -5.73 -8.11
C MET A 36 11.19 -6.37 -9.38
N ASN A 37 10.70 -7.60 -9.28
CA ASN A 37 10.07 -8.31 -10.39
C ASN A 37 8.67 -7.76 -10.68
N GLN A 38 8.51 -7.08 -11.81
CA GLN A 38 7.25 -6.52 -12.27
C GLN A 38 6.18 -7.61 -12.42
N SER A 39 6.53 -8.79 -12.93
CA SER A 39 5.57 -9.88 -13.08
C SER A 39 5.07 -10.41 -11.74
N SER A 40 5.90 -10.39 -10.69
CA SER A 40 5.45 -10.71 -9.32
C SER A 40 4.49 -9.64 -8.77
N ILE A 41 4.77 -8.36 -9.01
CA ILE A 41 3.87 -7.24 -8.64
C ILE A 41 2.53 -7.36 -9.38
N ASP A 42 2.56 -7.70 -10.67
CA ASP A 42 1.37 -7.86 -11.51
C ASP A 42 0.49 -9.03 -11.03
N ARG A 43 1.11 -10.08 -10.47
CA ARG A 43 0.44 -11.22 -9.82
C ARG A 43 -0.09 -10.90 -8.41
N GLY A 44 0.25 -9.73 -7.85
CA GLY A 44 -0.31 -9.25 -6.59
C GLY A 44 0.68 -9.15 -5.43
N LEU A 45 1.99 -9.35 -5.67
CA LEU A 45 3.01 -9.17 -4.63
C LEU A 45 2.93 -7.76 -4.04
N PHE A 46 2.86 -7.69 -2.71
CA PHE A 46 2.79 -6.49 -1.87
C PHE A 46 1.68 -5.48 -2.19
N ARG A 47 0.62 -5.88 -2.91
CA ARG A 47 -0.56 -5.02 -3.09
C ARG A 47 -1.22 -4.76 -1.75
N SER A 48 -1.65 -3.52 -1.53
CA SER A 48 -2.37 -3.12 -0.32
C SER A 48 -3.65 -2.37 -0.68
N ILE A 49 -4.60 -2.36 0.26
CA ILE A 49 -5.82 -1.57 0.14
C ILE A 49 -5.74 -0.45 1.17
N TYR A 50 -5.78 0.78 0.69
CA TYR A 50 -5.80 1.97 1.51
C TYR A 50 -7.26 2.41 1.71
N TYR A 51 -7.65 2.57 2.98
CA TYR A 51 -8.97 3.08 3.33
C TYR A 51 -8.85 4.47 3.93
N ARG A 52 -9.73 5.36 3.50
CA ARG A 52 -9.86 6.71 4.03
C ARG A 52 -11.30 7.02 4.34
N SER A 53 -11.58 7.51 5.55
CA SER A 53 -12.92 7.93 5.93
C SER A 53 -13.01 9.45 5.96
N TYR A 54 -14.10 9.98 5.39
CA TYR A 54 -14.52 11.37 5.49
C TYR A 54 -15.76 11.42 6.35
N THR A 55 -15.79 12.33 7.31
CA THR A 55 -16.93 12.52 8.19
C THR A 55 -17.38 13.95 8.09
N ASP A 56 -18.69 14.16 8.02
CA ASP A 56 -19.31 15.48 8.08
C ASP A 56 -20.59 15.39 8.93
N MET A 57 -21.02 16.52 9.48
CA MET A 57 -22.22 16.62 10.30
C MET A 57 -22.99 17.89 9.97
N GLU A 58 -24.30 17.82 10.12
CA GLU A 58 -25.17 18.99 10.04
C GLU A 58 -24.87 19.91 11.22
N LYS A 59 -24.67 21.21 10.98
CA LYS A 59 -24.59 22.16 12.09
C LYS A 59 -25.97 22.62 12.49
N THR A 60 -26.22 22.64 13.79
CA THR A 60 -27.40 23.23 14.40
C THR A 60 -27.03 24.53 15.11
N THR A 61 -27.90 25.53 15.02
CA THR A 61 -27.84 26.72 15.89
C THR A 61 -29.06 26.69 16.79
N GLY A 62 -28.87 26.26 18.04
CA GLY A 62 -29.99 25.95 18.94
C GLY A 62 -30.73 24.69 18.49
N ILE A 63 -32.04 24.82 18.21
CA ILE A 63 -32.92 23.70 17.81
C ILE A 63 -33.11 23.63 16.27
N VAL A 64 -32.72 24.67 15.53
CA VAL A 64 -32.93 24.72 14.08
C VAL A 64 -31.70 24.17 13.35
N PRO A 65 -31.86 23.17 12.46
CA PRO A 65 -30.78 22.73 11.57
C PRO A 65 -30.41 23.88 10.62
N VAL A 66 -29.13 24.26 10.64
CA VAL A 66 -28.59 25.34 9.80
C VAL A 66 -27.84 24.75 8.60
N GLU A 67 -27.40 23.51 8.63
CA GLU A 67 -26.82 22.86 7.46
C GLU A 67 -27.59 21.56 7.21
N GLU A 68 -27.83 21.23 5.94
CA GLU A 68 -28.56 20.03 5.56
C GLU A 68 -27.78 19.27 4.48
N PHE A 69 -27.82 17.93 4.55
CA PHE A 69 -27.35 17.09 3.45
C PHE A 69 -28.40 17.04 2.35
N GLU A 70 -28.07 17.62 1.20
CA GLU A 70 -28.89 17.58 -0.01
C GLU A 70 -27.99 17.78 -1.23
N LYS A 71 -28.50 17.45 -2.42
CA LYS A 71 -27.77 17.68 -3.68
C LYS A 71 -27.73 19.18 -4.01
N PRO A 72 -26.56 19.82 -4.04
CA PRO A 72 -26.45 21.23 -4.39
C PRO A 72 -26.73 21.44 -5.90
N HIS A 73 -27.56 22.42 -6.23
CA HIS A 73 -27.86 22.80 -7.61
C HIS A 73 -27.34 24.20 -7.95
N ARG A 74 -26.81 24.38 -9.15
CA ARG A 74 -26.25 25.67 -9.62
C ARG A 74 -27.27 26.81 -9.59
N ASP A 75 -28.55 26.50 -9.73
CA ASP A 75 -29.61 27.52 -9.80
C ASP A 75 -30.02 28.06 -8.42
N THR A 76 -29.80 27.27 -7.36
CA THR A 76 -30.26 27.54 -5.98
C THR A 76 -29.13 27.76 -4.99
N THR A 77 -27.89 27.38 -5.32
CA THR A 77 -26.75 27.39 -4.39
C THR A 77 -25.62 28.31 -4.85
N VAL A 78 -25.19 29.23 -3.98
CA VAL A 78 -24.08 30.18 -4.26
C VAL A 78 -22.75 29.56 -3.86
N ARG A 79 -21.66 29.98 -4.51
CA ARG A 79 -20.27 29.59 -4.24
C ARG A 79 -20.03 28.08 -4.36
N MET A 80 -20.66 27.45 -5.34
CA MET A 80 -20.34 26.06 -5.66
C MET A 80 -18.85 25.89 -5.93
N LYS A 81 -18.28 24.81 -5.42
CA LYS A 81 -16.89 24.43 -5.66
C LYS A 81 -16.70 24.01 -7.12
N HIS A 82 -15.45 24.00 -7.58
CA HIS A 82 -15.09 23.59 -8.94
C HIS A 82 -15.19 22.07 -9.20
N GLY A 83 -15.66 21.30 -8.22
CA GLY A 83 -15.79 19.84 -8.29
C GLY A 83 -17.02 19.33 -9.05
N THR A 84 -17.07 18.02 -9.25
CA THR A 84 -18.20 17.34 -9.88
C THR A 84 -19.28 16.99 -8.84
N TYR A 85 -20.53 17.40 -9.08
CA TYR A 85 -21.69 17.09 -8.22
C TYR A 85 -22.59 15.99 -8.81
N ASP A 86 -22.31 15.56 -10.03
CA ASP A 86 -23.17 14.61 -10.77
C ASP A 86 -23.26 13.25 -10.09
N LYS A 87 -22.21 12.87 -9.36
CA LYS A 87 -22.08 11.60 -8.64
C LYS A 87 -22.87 11.55 -7.33
N LEU A 88 -23.43 12.68 -6.88
CA LEU A 88 -24.29 12.73 -5.71
C LEU A 88 -25.70 12.24 -6.04
N GLU A 89 -26.27 11.46 -5.14
CA GLU A 89 -27.68 11.12 -5.14
C GLU A 89 -28.54 12.28 -4.59
N ALA A 90 -29.85 12.11 -4.56
CA ALA A 90 -30.79 13.16 -4.16
C ALA A 90 -30.61 13.60 -2.69
N ASP A 91 -30.11 12.70 -1.84
CA ASP A 91 -29.79 12.97 -0.43
C ASP A 91 -28.46 13.70 -0.23
N GLY A 92 -27.77 14.06 -1.32
CA GLY A 92 -26.48 14.72 -1.28
C GLY A 92 -25.32 13.77 -0.98
N LEU A 93 -25.50 12.45 -1.00
CA LEU A 93 -24.44 11.48 -0.71
C LEU A 93 -24.05 10.68 -1.94
N VAL A 94 -22.83 10.15 -1.96
CA VAL A 94 -22.38 9.21 -2.98
C VAL A 94 -22.78 7.77 -2.61
N ALA A 95 -23.22 6.98 -3.57
CA ALA A 95 -23.51 5.56 -3.33
C ALA A 95 -22.24 4.70 -3.26
N PRO A 96 -22.23 3.62 -2.44
CA PRO A 96 -21.18 2.61 -2.48
C PRO A 96 -21.00 2.01 -3.89
N GLY A 97 -19.76 1.74 -4.27
CA GLY A 97 -19.39 1.19 -5.58
C GLY A 97 -19.07 2.24 -6.65
N ILE A 98 -19.40 3.52 -6.43
CA ILE A 98 -19.08 4.60 -7.37
C ILE A 98 -17.57 4.91 -7.34
N GLY A 99 -16.99 5.05 -8.53
CA GLY A 99 -15.63 5.53 -8.73
C GLY A 99 -15.54 7.05 -8.58
N ILE A 100 -14.62 7.51 -7.74
CA ILE A 100 -14.40 8.92 -7.42
C ILE A 100 -12.94 9.30 -7.65
N ASN A 101 -12.75 10.50 -8.17
CA ASN A 101 -11.47 11.09 -8.50
C ASN A 101 -11.30 12.41 -7.73
N GLY A 102 -10.08 12.95 -7.77
CA GLY A 102 -9.80 14.22 -7.12
C GLY A 102 -10.81 15.30 -7.50
N GLU A 103 -11.17 16.13 -6.54
CA GLU A 103 -12.14 17.23 -6.68
C GLU A 103 -13.62 16.80 -6.78
N ASP A 104 -13.93 15.52 -6.95
CA ASP A 104 -15.33 15.06 -6.88
C ASP A 104 -15.93 15.35 -5.50
N ILE A 105 -17.19 15.80 -5.49
CA ILE A 105 -17.93 16.03 -4.25
C ILE A 105 -18.43 14.69 -3.73
N ILE A 106 -18.07 14.37 -2.49
CA ILE A 106 -18.43 13.10 -1.84
C ILE A 106 -19.55 13.26 -0.82
N ILE A 107 -19.71 14.47 -0.26
CA ILE A 107 -20.79 14.83 0.65
C ILE A 107 -21.29 16.22 0.24
N GLY A 108 -22.45 16.24 -0.41
CA GLY A 108 -23.24 17.43 -0.70
C GLY A 108 -23.84 17.98 0.58
N LYS A 109 -23.52 19.24 0.88
CA LYS A 109 -24.03 19.93 2.06
C LYS A 109 -24.27 21.39 1.75
N THR A 110 -25.42 21.91 2.14
CA THR A 110 -25.81 23.30 1.91
C THR A 110 -26.15 23.99 3.23
N ALA A 111 -25.97 25.31 3.27
CA ALA A 111 -26.38 26.17 4.39
C ALA A 111 -27.33 27.25 3.86
N PRO A 112 -28.49 27.54 4.49
CA PRO A 112 -29.36 28.61 4.06
C PRO A 112 -28.66 29.95 4.20
N LEU A 113 -28.88 30.84 3.23
CA LEU A 113 -28.37 32.19 3.25
C LEU A 113 -29.42 33.14 3.84
N PRO A 114 -29.03 34.08 4.73
CA PRO A 114 -29.92 35.13 5.18
C PRO A 114 -30.50 35.92 3.99
N PRO A 115 -31.76 36.40 4.06
CA PRO A 115 -32.38 37.14 2.96
C PRO A 115 -31.58 38.42 2.59
N ASP A 116 -30.91 39.04 3.56
CA ASP A 116 -30.20 40.32 3.40
C ASP A 116 -28.71 40.16 3.00
N SER A 117 -28.23 38.95 2.72
CA SER A 117 -26.82 38.74 2.36
C SER A 117 -26.57 39.00 0.86
N GLU A 118 -25.77 40.03 0.55
CA GLU A 118 -25.48 40.43 -0.84
C GLU A 118 -24.40 39.60 -1.55
N GLU A 119 -23.68 38.71 -0.85
CA GLU A 119 -22.70 37.75 -1.41
C GLU A 119 -21.82 38.31 -2.56
N LEU A 120 -21.33 39.56 -2.41
CA LEU A 120 -20.53 40.26 -3.41
C LEU A 120 -21.15 40.30 -4.83
N GLY A 121 -22.48 40.34 -4.93
CA GLY A 121 -23.19 40.44 -6.21
C GLY A 121 -23.25 39.13 -7.02
N GLN A 122 -22.77 38.02 -6.48
CA GLN A 122 -22.86 36.69 -7.12
C GLN A 122 -24.23 36.01 -6.91
N ARG A 123 -25.10 36.61 -6.10
CA ARG A 123 -26.41 36.06 -5.75
C ARG A 123 -27.49 36.59 -6.70
N THR A 124 -28.25 35.69 -7.31
CA THR A 124 -29.55 36.03 -7.93
C THR A 124 -30.71 35.64 -7.00
N ARG A 125 -31.93 36.15 -7.26
CA ARG A 125 -33.12 35.89 -6.43
C ARG A 125 -33.46 34.41 -6.22
N THR A 126 -33.00 33.53 -7.10
CA THR A 126 -33.21 32.07 -7.01
C THR A 126 -32.28 31.39 -6.02
N HIS A 127 -31.18 32.05 -5.63
CA HIS A 127 -30.18 31.49 -4.75
C HIS A 127 -30.56 31.69 -3.28
N THR A 128 -30.94 30.58 -2.64
CA THR A 128 -31.40 30.53 -1.25
C THR A 128 -30.38 29.90 -0.31
N ARG A 129 -29.39 29.16 -0.83
CA ARG A 129 -28.40 28.44 -0.02
C ARG A 129 -26.97 28.69 -0.49
N ARG A 130 -26.00 28.37 0.35
CA ARG A 130 -24.56 28.39 0.09
C ARG A 130 -24.04 26.97 0.13
N ASP A 131 -23.14 26.66 -0.79
CA ASP A 131 -22.44 25.37 -0.80
C ASP A 131 -21.38 25.28 0.32
N VAL A 132 -21.49 24.25 1.16
CA VAL A 132 -20.54 23.88 2.22
C VAL A 132 -20.15 22.39 2.12
N SER A 133 -20.27 21.82 0.92
CA SER A 133 -20.01 20.41 0.61
C SER A 133 -18.56 20.00 0.87
N THR A 134 -18.32 18.71 1.06
CA THR A 134 -16.97 18.15 1.27
C THR A 134 -16.48 17.45 -0.01
N PRO A 135 -15.40 17.95 -0.66
CA PRO A 135 -14.77 17.30 -1.81
C PRO A 135 -13.76 16.22 -1.39
N LEU A 136 -13.44 15.32 -2.33
CA LEU A 136 -12.25 14.48 -2.24
C LEU A 136 -10.99 15.35 -2.37
N LYS A 137 -9.88 14.91 -1.76
CA LYS A 137 -8.58 15.57 -2.00
C LYS A 137 -8.18 15.39 -3.46
N SER A 138 -7.59 16.43 -4.06
CA SER A 138 -7.18 16.43 -5.48
C SER A 138 -6.20 15.31 -5.85
N THR A 139 -5.35 14.88 -4.92
CA THR A 139 -4.34 13.83 -5.14
C THR A 139 -4.85 12.41 -4.88
N GLU A 140 -6.13 12.25 -4.54
CA GLU A 140 -6.71 10.97 -4.16
C GLU A 140 -7.79 10.53 -5.15
N ASN A 141 -7.88 9.23 -5.33
CA ASN A 141 -8.87 8.57 -6.16
C ASN A 141 -9.16 7.19 -5.57
N GLY A 142 -10.36 6.67 -5.83
CA GLY A 142 -10.78 5.39 -5.29
C GLY A 142 -12.23 5.06 -5.59
N ILE A 143 -12.74 4.07 -4.86
CA ILE A 143 -14.12 3.62 -4.94
C ILE A 143 -14.75 3.83 -3.57
N VAL A 144 -15.99 4.33 -3.57
CA VAL A 144 -16.78 4.43 -2.34
C VAL A 144 -17.02 3.01 -1.82
N ASP A 145 -16.53 2.73 -0.63
CA ASP A 145 -16.59 1.41 -0.01
C ASP A 145 -17.83 1.26 0.86
N GLN A 146 -18.06 2.22 1.75
CA GLN A 146 -19.20 2.22 2.67
C GLN A 146 -19.65 3.65 2.96
N VAL A 147 -20.96 3.86 3.04
CA VAL A 147 -21.56 5.10 3.52
C VAL A 147 -22.38 4.79 4.76
N LEU A 148 -22.04 5.43 5.87
CA LEU A 148 -22.71 5.28 7.14
C LEU A 148 -23.41 6.59 7.48
N ILE A 149 -24.71 6.50 7.76
CA ILE A 149 -25.53 7.62 8.20
C ILE A 149 -25.99 7.28 9.61
N SER A 150 -25.76 8.19 10.55
CA SER A 150 -26.20 8.01 11.94
C SER A 150 -26.46 9.36 12.59
N THR A 151 -26.97 9.34 13.81
CA THR A 151 -27.20 10.53 14.64
C THR A 151 -26.29 10.47 15.85
N ASN A 152 -25.68 11.60 16.21
CA ASN A 152 -24.89 11.68 17.43
C ASN A 152 -25.79 11.71 18.68
N GLU A 153 -25.18 11.72 19.87
CA GLU A 153 -25.90 11.80 21.15
C GLU A 153 -26.79 13.05 21.28
N SER A 154 -26.47 14.11 20.54
CA SER A 154 -27.24 15.36 20.49
C SER A 154 -28.37 15.35 19.46
N GLY A 155 -28.63 14.23 18.79
CA GLY A 155 -29.65 14.09 17.75
C GLY A 155 -29.28 14.68 16.39
N VAL A 156 -28.04 15.12 16.21
CA VAL A 156 -27.54 15.71 14.95
C VAL A 156 -27.13 14.62 13.99
N LYS A 157 -27.62 14.70 12.74
CA LYS A 157 -27.25 13.76 11.68
C LYS A 157 -25.78 13.96 11.28
N PHE A 158 -25.05 12.87 11.22
CA PHE A 158 -23.69 12.83 10.69
C PHE A 158 -23.54 11.70 9.69
N VAL A 159 -22.63 11.89 8.75
CA VAL A 159 -22.34 10.94 7.69
C VAL A 159 -20.87 10.62 7.71
N LYS A 160 -20.54 9.35 7.51
CA LYS A 160 -19.18 8.86 7.32
C LYS A 160 -19.08 8.09 6.01
N VAL A 161 -18.35 8.64 5.05
CA VAL A 161 -18.07 8.03 3.75
C VAL A 161 -16.67 7.43 3.79
N ARG A 162 -16.57 6.10 3.67
CA ARG A 162 -15.31 5.38 3.55
C ARG A 162 -15.00 5.12 2.08
N ILE A 163 -13.78 5.46 1.68
CA ILE A 163 -13.26 5.30 0.33
C ILE A 163 -12.12 4.31 0.40
N ARG A 164 -12.11 3.36 -0.54
CA ARG A 164 -11.01 2.41 -0.71
C ARG A 164 -10.23 2.70 -1.98
N SER A 165 -8.93 2.53 -1.92
CA SER A 165 -8.02 2.67 -3.06
C SER A 165 -7.00 1.54 -3.02
N THR A 166 -6.83 0.83 -4.13
CA THR A 166 -5.80 -0.21 -4.23
C THR A 166 -4.46 0.45 -4.53
N ARG A 167 -3.44 0.14 -3.74
CA ARG A 167 -2.07 0.60 -3.94
C ARG A 167 -1.22 -0.58 -4.43
N ILE A 168 -0.72 -0.44 -5.65
CA ILE A 168 0.20 -1.38 -6.27
C ILE A 168 1.60 -0.83 -6.05
N PRO A 169 2.57 -1.66 -5.62
CA PRO A 169 3.96 -1.25 -5.49
C PRO A 169 4.49 -0.59 -6.76
N GLN A 170 5.12 0.57 -6.60
CA GLN A 170 5.69 1.35 -7.70
C GLN A 170 7.09 1.86 -7.36
N ILE A 171 7.81 2.36 -8.37
CA ILE A 171 9.13 3.00 -8.19
C ILE A 171 9.01 4.12 -7.16
N GLY A 172 9.94 4.14 -6.20
CA GLY A 172 9.95 5.08 -5.08
C GLY A 172 9.24 4.59 -3.81
N ASP A 173 8.42 3.53 -3.87
CA ASP A 173 7.85 2.91 -2.68
C ASP A 173 8.95 2.26 -1.84
N LYS A 174 8.80 2.34 -0.51
CA LYS A 174 9.79 1.89 0.47
C LYS A 174 9.46 0.48 0.98
N PHE A 175 10.47 -0.37 0.96
CA PHE A 175 10.44 -1.71 1.51
C PHE A 175 11.54 -1.87 2.55
N ALA A 176 11.35 -2.79 3.50
CA ALA A 176 12.36 -3.10 4.49
C ALA A 176 12.38 -4.60 4.81
N SER A 177 13.57 -5.14 5.04
CA SER A 177 13.72 -6.45 5.65
C SER A 177 13.55 -6.38 7.17
N ARG A 178 13.44 -7.55 7.82
CA ARG A 178 13.38 -7.66 9.28
C ARG A 178 14.65 -7.19 10.00
N HIS A 179 15.74 -6.99 9.26
CA HIS A 179 17.06 -6.63 9.78
C HIS A 179 17.41 -5.16 9.57
N GLY A 180 16.39 -4.29 9.44
CA GLY A 180 16.58 -2.85 9.32
C GLY A 180 17.14 -2.38 7.98
N GLN A 181 17.26 -3.27 7.00
CA GLN A 181 17.66 -2.94 5.64
C GLN A 181 16.45 -2.38 4.90
N LYS A 182 16.40 -1.04 4.79
CA LYS A 182 15.34 -0.32 4.09
C LYS A 182 15.84 0.19 2.74
N GLY A 183 14.96 0.21 1.75
CA GLY A 183 15.28 0.70 0.43
C GLY A 183 14.03 1.06 -0.37
N THR A 184 14.22 1.80 -1.45
CA THR A 184 13.15 2.13 -2.40
C THR A 184 13.24 1.25 -3.63
N ILE A 185 12.10 0.97 -4.28
CA ILE A 185 12.13 0.36 -5.61
C ILE A 185 12.82 1.34 -6.57
N GLY A 186 14.00 0.98 -7.07
CA GLY A 186 14.77 1.77 -8.03
C GLY A 186 14.33 1.50 -9.47
N MET A 187 14.08 0.23 -9.79
CA MET A 187 13.56 -0.20 -11.08
C MET A 187 12.76 -1.49 -10.95
N THR A 188 11.83 -1.71 -11.88
CA THR A 188 11.14 -2.99 -12.04
C THR A 188 11.48 -3.61 -13.39
N TYR A 189 11.64 -4.93 -13.41
CA TYR A 189 11.84 -5.71 -14.63
C TYR A 189 10.82 -6.83 -14.71
N ARG A 190 10.34 -7.14 -15.91
CA ARG A 190 9.48 -8.30 -16.12
C ARG A 190 10.29 -9.59 -16.02
N GLN A 191 9.60 -10.71 -15.83
CA GLN A 191 10.23 -12.02 -15.58
C GLN A 191 11.25 -12.41 -16.66
N GLU A 192 11.01 -12.04 -17.92
CA GLU A 192 11.91 -12.30 -19.06
C GLU A 192 13.28 -11.58 -18.97
N ASP A 193 13.33 -10.43 -18.29
CA ASP A 193 14.52 -9.60 -18.17
C ASP A 193 15.30 -9.86 -16.86
N MET A 194 14.67 -10.59 -15.93
CA MET A 194 15.26 -10.95 -14.65
C MET A 194 16.29 -12.08 -14.79
N PRO A 195 17.38 -12.08 -13.99
CA PRO A 195 18.27 -13.22 -13.93
C PRO A 195 17.53 -14.43 -13.35
N PHE A 196 17.88 -15.62 -13.83
CA PHE A 196 17.23 -16.86 -13.40
C PHE A 196 18.27 -17.93 -13.03
N ALA A 197 17.95 -18.76 -12.04
CA ALA A 197 18.77 -19.90 -11.67
C ALA A 197 18.59 -21.08 -12.64
N ALA A 198 19.50 -22.06 -12.61
CA ALA A 198 19.44 -23.24 -13.50
C ALA A 198 18.15 -24.06 -13.37
N ASN A 199 17.49 -23.98 -12.21
CA ASN A 199 16.20 -24.60 -11.91
C ASN A 199 14.99 -23.74 -12.35
N GLY A 200 15.22 -22.60 -13.00
CA GLY A 200 14.19 -21.68 -13.49
C GLY A 200 13.68 -20.67 -12.46
N ILE A 201 14.23 -20.65 -11.24
CA ILE A 201 13.82 -19.68 -10.21
C ILE A 201 14.29 -18.27 -10.60
N THR A 202 13.36 -17.33 -10.68
CA THR A 202 13.61 -15.90 -10.82
C THR A 202 13.33 -15.19 -9.49
N PRO A 203 14.22 -14.32 -9.01
CA PRO A 203 14.00 -13.61 -7.75
C PRO A 203 12.86 -12.59 -7.89
N ASP A 204 12.20 -12.31 -6.76
CA ASP A 204 11.23 -11.23 -6.64
C ASP A 204 11.92 -9.89 -6.40
N ILE A 205 13.04 -9.91 -5.66
CA ILE A 205 13.81 -8.73 -5.28
C ILE A 205 15.30 -9.01 -5.49
N ILE A 206 16.02 -8.06 -6.08
CA ILE A 206 17.48 -8.08 -6.14
C ILE A 206 18.01 -6.92 -5.30
N ILE A 207 18.76 -7.26 -4.25
CA ILE A 207 19.45 -6.30 -3.39
C ILE A 207 20.93 -6.23 -3.73
N ASN A 208 21.55 -5.08 -3.46
CA ASN A 208 22.95 -4.90 -3.74
C ASN A 208 23.85 -5.48 -2.63
N PRO A 209 24.88 -6.27 -2.98
CA PRO A 209 25.84 -6.83 -2.05
C PRO A 209 26.50 -5.80 -1.13
N HIS A 210 26.72 -4.56 -1.57
CA HIS A 210 27.39 -3.52 -0.79
C HIS A 210 26.63 -3.12 0.50
N ALA A 211 25.32 -3.42 0.59
CA ALA A 211 24.52 -3.19 1.79
C ALA A 211 24.89 -4.10 2.98
N ILE A 212 25.57 -5.23 2.73
CA ILE A 212 25.87 -6.23 3.77
C ILE A 212 27.18 -5.94 4.51
N PRO A 213 28.34 -5.72 3.84
CA PRO A 213 29.60 -5.47 4.54
C PRO A 213 29.59 -4.21 5.40
N SER A 214 28.92 -3.15 4.90
CA SER A 214 28.87 -1.84 5.56
C SER A 214 27.98 -1.84 6.81
N ARG A 215 26.87 -2.58 6.79
CA ARG A 215 25.89 -2.63 7.90
C ARG A 215 26.03 -3.84 8.80
N MET A 216 26.82 -4.83 8.37
CA MET A 216 27.10 -6.06 9.11
C MET A 216 25.82 -6.83 9.52
N THR A 217 24.77 -6.79 8.69
CA THR A 217 23.49 -7.49 8.95
C THR A 217 23.59 -8.98 8.62
N ILE A 218 24.46 -9.71 9.30
CA ILE A 218 24.69 -11.15 9.09
C ILE A 218 23.43 -11.98 9.37
N GLY A 219 22.60 -11.54 10.32
CA GLY A 219 21.31 -12.18 10.61
C GLY A 219 20.40 -12.28 9.38
N HIS A 220 20.49 -11.33 8.44
CA HIS A 220 19.73 -11.37 7.19
C HIS A 220 20.17 -12.54 6.29
N LEU A 221 21.48 -12.79 6.19
CA LEU A 221 22.02 -13.94 5.47
C LEU A 221 21.66 -15.26 6.16
N VAL A 222 21.75 -15.31 7.50
CA VAL A 222 21.36 -16.52 8.25
C VAL A 222 19.87 -16.82 8.07
N GLU A 223 19.02 -15.79 8.05
CA GLU A 223 17.58 -15.92 7.77
C GLU A 223 17.33 -16.51 6.37
N CYS A 224 18.02 -16.06 5.34
CA CYS A 224 17.93 -16.62 3.99
C CYS A 224 18.32 -18.11 3.92
N LEU A 225 19.40 -18.53 4.61
CA LEU A 225 19.78 -19.95 4.65
C LEU A 225 18.73 -20.80 5.39
N LEU A 226 18.31 -20.35 6.57
CA LEU A 226 17.35 -21.08 7.39
C LEU A 226 15.99 -21.18 6.69
N SER A 227 15.50 -20.08 6.09
CA SER A 227 14.24 -20.07 5.34
C SER A 227 14.28 -20.93 4.09
N LYS A 228 15.41 -20.98 3.39
CA LYS A 228 15.62 -21.88 2.25
C LYS A 228 15.54 -23.34 2.68
N LEU A 229 16.24 -23.72 3.75
CA LEU A 229 16.17 -25.06 4.31
C LEU A 229 14.74 -25.39 4.77
N ALA A 230 14.11 -24.50 5.53
CA ALA A 230 12.73 -24.62 6.04
C ALA A 230 11.73 -24.90 4.90
N THR A 231 11.85 -24.16 3.80
CA THR A 231 11.02 -24.34 2.59
C THR A 231 11.26 -25.70 1.93
N LEU A 232 12.51 -26.17 1.86
CA LEU A 232 12.87 -27.46 1.25
C LEU A 232 12.42 -28.66 2.09
N ILE A 233 12.39 -28.53 3.42
CA ILE A 233 11.91 -29.60 4.32
C ILE A 233 10.40 -29.54 4.55
N GLY A 234 9.75 -28.42 4.19
CA GLY A 234 8.32 -28.20 4.45
C GLY A 234 8.01 -27.96 5.93
N ASN A 235 8.88 -27.26 6.65
CA ASN A 235 8.71 -26.97 8.08
C ASN A 235 9.03 -25.49 8.38
N GLU A 236 8.71 -25.01 9.58
CA GLU A 236 9.04 -23.66 10.03
C GLU A 236 10.43 -23.62 10.70
N GLY A 237 11.20 -22.55 10.45
CA GLY A 237 12.51 -22.35 11.05
C GLY A 237 12.44 -21.64 12.41
N ASP A 238 13.09 -22.20 13.44
CA ASP A 238 13.21 -21.53 14.74
C ASP A 238 14.36 -20.51 14.73
N ALA A 239 14.03 -19.23 14.62
CA ALA A 239 14.99 -18.11 14.67
C ALA A 239 15.15 -17.50 16.08
N THR A 240 14.78 -18.22 17.14
CA THR A 240 14.86 -17.70 18.52
C THR A 240 16.32 -17.50 18.94
N PRO A 241 16.68 -16.34 19.54
CA PRO A 241 18.05 -16.07 19.96
C PRO A 241 18.49 -17.01 21.09
N PHE A 242 19.82 -17.20 21.21
CA PHE A 242 20.46 -18.01 22.26
C PHE A 242 19.99 -19.48 22.28
N THR A 243 19.85 -20.08 21.10
CA THR A 243 19.56 -21.50 20.90
C THR A 243 20.78 -22.23 20.36
N ASP A 244 20.74 -23.57 20.36
CA ASP A 244 21.82 -24.42 19.84
C ASP A 244 21.87 -24.48 18.30
N LEU A 245 21.00 -23.74 17.60
CA LEU A 245 20.96 -23.73 16.13
C LEU A 245 22.19 -22.99 15.58
N THR A 246 23.02 -23.69 14.81
CA THR A 246 24.23 -23.14 14.19
C THR A 246 24.12 -23.06 12.67
N VAL A 247 24.86 -22.14 12.05
CA VAL A 247 24.90 -22.00 10.59
C VAL A 247 25.48 -23.27 9.94
N GLU A 248 26.41 -23.94 10.61
CA GLU A 248 27.03 -25.19 10.18
C GLU A 248 25.99 -26.31 10.08
N SER A 249 25.08 -26.41 11.05
CA SER A 249 24.00 -27.40 11.04
C SER A 249 23.04 -27.18 9.86
N VAL A 250 22.61 -25.93 9.64
CA VAL A 250 21.75 -25.53 8.51
C VAL A 250 22.44 -25.83 7.18
N SER A 251 23.72 -25.47 7.09
CA SER A 251 24.59 -25.69 5.94
C SER A 251 24.71 -27.17 5.56
N ALA A 252 24.94 -28.05 6.54
CA ALA A 252 25.06 -29.49 6.31
C ALA A 252 23.73 -30.09 5.82
N LEU A 253 22.61 -29.68 6.41
CA LEU A 253 21.27 -30.11 6.00
C LEU A 253 20.92 -29.62 4.58
N LEU A 254 21.27 -28.39 4.25
CA LEU A 254 21.07 -27.82 2.91
C LEU A 254 21.85 -28.60 1.85
N ARG A 255 23.10 -28.98 2.16
CA ARG A 255 23.91 -29.86 1.31
C ARG A 255 23.28 -31.23 1.15
N GLY A 256 22.71 -31.80 2.22
CA GLY A 256 21.97 -33.06 2.18
C GLY A 256 20.73 -33.02 1.27
N LYS A 257 20.20 -31.82 0.98
CA LYS A 257 19.11 -31.59 0.01
C LYS A 257 19.57 -31.28 -1.40
N GLY A 258 20.86 -31.42 -1.71
CA GLY A 258 21.41 -31.22 -3.06
C GLY A 258 21.66 -29.75 -3.43
N TYR A 259 21.55 -28.82 -2.48
CA TYR A 259 21.89 -27.41 -2.68
C TYR A 259 23.34 -27.12 -2.25
N GLN A 260 23.88 -25.99 -2.71
CA GLN A 260 25.17 -25.53 -2.24
C GLN A 260 25.06 -25.15 -0.74
N GLN A 261 25.99 -25.66 0.07
CA GLN A 261 26.05 -25.52 1.53
C GLN A 261 25.86 -24.08 2.07
N ARG A 262 26.36 -23.07 1.36
CA ARG A 262 26.35 -21.64 1.68
C ARG A 262 25.27 -20.88 0.91
N GLY A 263 24.35 -21.57 0.24
CA GLY A 263 23.21 -20.96 -0.45
C GLY A 263 23.49 -20.43 -1.86
N LEU A 264 24.75 -20.34 -2.29
CA LEU A 264 25.15 -19.83 -3.60
C LEU A 264 24.64 -20.69 -4.76
N GLU A 265 24.02 -20.06 -5.75
CA GLU A 265 23.49 -20.71 -6.94
C GLU A 265 24.09 -20.14 -8.24
N VAL A 266 24.12 -20.97 -9.27
CA VAL A 266 24.44 -20.53 -10.63
C VAL A 266 23.22 -19.86 -11.23
N MET A 267 23.38 -18.61 -11.63
CA MET A 267 22.37 -17.84 -12.34
C MET A 267 22.82 -17.45 -13.75
N TYR A 268 21.83 -17.15 -14.60
CA TYR A 268 21.99 -16.74 -15.98
C TYR A 268 21.40 -15.35 -16.17
N HIS A 269 21.99 -14.60 -17.09
CA HIS A 269 21.57 -13.25 -17.42
C HIS A 269 20.29 -13.27 -18.27
N GLY A 270 19.23 -12.58 -17.85
CA GLY A 270 17.91 -12.60 -18.51
C GLY A 270 17.96 -12.23 -20.00
N HIS A 271 18.72 -11.19 -20.35
CA HIS A 271 18.79 -10.72 -21.75
C HIS A 271 19.65 -11.56 -22.71
N THR A 272 20.70 -12.23 -22.21
CA THR A 272 21.68 -12.93 -23.10
C THR A 272 21.65 -14.44 -22.96
N GLY A 273 20.98 -14.95 -21.92
CA GLY A 273 21.02 -16.36 -21.53
C GLY A 273 22.40 -16.84 -21.05
N ARG A 274 23.42 -15.98 -21.04
CA ARG A 274 24.77 -16.36 -20.62
C ARG A 274 24.81 -16.56 -19.10
N LYS A 275 25.53 -17.59 -18.68
CA LYS A 275 25.84 -17.84 -17.27
C LYS A 275 26.62 -16.66 -16.69
N LEU A 276 26.21 -16.18 -15.51
CA LEU A 276 26.98 -15.20 -14.76
C LEU A 276 28.29 -15.82 -14.29
N GLN A 277 29.39 -15.07 -14.36
CA GLN A 277 30.70 -15.57 -13.94
C GLN A 277 30.73 -15.86 -12.43
N ALA A 278 30.10 -14.99 -11.63
CA ALA A 278 29.92 -15.20 -10.20
C ALA A 278 28.64 -15.99 -9.92
N GLN A 279 28.68 -16.79 -8.86
CA GLN A 279 27.49 -17.36 -8.26
C GLN A 279 26.77 -16.30 -7.42
N VAL A 280 25.46 -16.44 -7.31
CA VAL A 280 24.59 -15.48 -6.63
C VAL A 280 24.06 -16.13 -5.35
N TYR A 281 24.02 -15.35 -4.28
CA TYR A 281 23.42 -15.76 -3.01
C TYR A 281 21.91 -15.58 -3.06
#